data_AF-A0A838U489-F1
#
_entry.id   AF-A0A838U489-F1
#
_cell.length_a   1.000
_cell.length_b   1.000
_cell.length_c   1.000
_cell.angle_alpha   90.00
_cell.angle_beta   90.00
_cell.angle_gamma   90.00
#
_symmetry.space_group_name_H-M   'P 1'
#
loop_
_entity.id
_entity.type
_entity.pdbx_description
1 polymer ?
#
loop_
_entity_poly.entity_id
_entity_poly.type
_entity_poly.pdbx_seq_one_letter_code
_entity_poly.pdbx_strand_id
1 'polypeptide(L)'
;MLLRRAIRVFAEGGDVWFVPGSGFESILRGKPITLTLHLSLDDTDVLFHIKQWQNSSDRILADLSSRFLNRRLFKAFDLDMPADARGDFVSQAREVTGAAGFDPDYYLVEDAMSSASNYFYTKDTSKPKDLIYVEHGFSRPEMKEISEVSAAVRGLQQGYSIHRVCFPIEVTSGMTELYRRA
;
A
#
# COMPACT_ATOMS: atom_id res chain seq x y z
N MET A 1 5.32 -4.56 -4.01
CA MET A 1 5.97 -5.89 -4.00
C MET A 1 6.33 -6.35 -5.41
N LEU A 2 5.34 -6.64 -6.26
CA LEU A 2 5.54 -7.18 -7.62
C LEU A 2 6.45 -6.30 -8.50
N LEU A 3 6.09 -5.03 -8.71
CA LEU A 3 6.91 -4.14 -9.57
C LEU A 3 8.34 -3.93 -9.01
N ARG A 4 8.49 -3.90 -7.68
CA ARG A 4 9.82 -3.85 -7.04
C ARG A 4 10.64 -5.10 -7.36
N ARG A 5 10.02 -6.29 -7.39
CA ARG A 5 10.71 -7.53 -7.80
C ARG A 5 11.09 -7.46 -9.27
N ALA A 6 10.19 -7.03 -10.15
CA ALA A 6 10.48 -6.88 -11.58
C ALA A 6 11.68 -5.95 -11.83
N ILE A 7 11.72 -4.79 -11.17
CA ILE A 7 12.86 -3.86 -11.26
C ILE A 7 14.16 -4.52 -10.80
N ARG A 8 14.13 -5.26 -9.68
CA ARG A 8 15.32 -5.95 -9.15
C ARG A 8 15.82 -7.06 -10.08
N VAL A 9 14.93 -7.95 -10.53
CA VAL A 9 15.29 -9.05 -11.45
C VAL A 9 15.85 -8.47 -12.74
N PHE A 10 15.27 -7.39 -13.26
CA PHE A 10 15.80 -6.69 -14.43
C PHE A 10 17.21 -6.12 -14.19
N ALA A 11 17.44 -5.48 -13.04
CA ALA A 11 18.75 -4.93 -12.68
C ALA A 11 19.82 -6.02 -12.49
N GLU A 12 19.42 -7.20 -12.04
CA GLU A 12 20.28 -8.38 -11.88
C GLU A 12 20.53 -9.12 -13.22
N GLY A 13 19.97 -8.64 -14.33
CA GLY A 13 20.08 -9.28 -15.65
C GLY A 13 19.26 -10.57 -15.78
N GLY A 14 18.29 -10.77 -14.90
CA GLY A 14 17.40 -11.91 -14.89
C GLY A 14 16.27 -11.80 -15.92
N ASP A 15 15.36 -12.78 -15.85
CA ASP A 15 14.27 -12.95 -16.81
C ASP A 15 13.08 -12.05 -16.49
N VAL A 16 13.07 -10.86 -17.11
CA VAL A 16 11.95 -9.92 -17.06
C VAL A 16 11.61 -9.54 -18.49
N TRP A 17 10.43 -9.94 -18.94
CA TRP A 17 9.92 -9.53 -20.25
C TRP A 17 9.55 -8.04 -20.24
N PHE A 18 9.90 -7.31 -21.31
CA PHE A 18 9.51 -5.92 -21.54
C PHE A 18 9.55 -5.58 -23.04
N VAL A 19 8.87 -4.51 -23.43
CA VAL A 19 8.94 -3.97 -24.81
C VAL A 19 10.07 -2.94 -24.91
N PRO A 20 11.06 -3.14 -25.80
CA PRO A 20 12.10 -2.14 -26.04
C PRO A 20 11.53 -0.80 -26.54
N GLY A 21 12.06 0.31 -26.04
CA GLY A 21 11.60 1.67 -26.35
C GLY A 21 10.31 2.09 -25.64
N SER A 22 9.70 1.22 -24.82
CA SER A 22 8.46 1.55 -24.12
C SER A 22 8.68 2.40 -22.87
N GLY A 23 7.61 3.05 -22.41
CA GLY A 23 7.60 3.71 -21.09
C GLY A 23 7.90 2.71 -19.96
N PHE A 24 7.48 1.46 -20.12
CA PHE A 24 7.71 0.40 -19.14
C PHE A 24 9.19 -0.01 -19.05
N GLU A 25 9.92 -0.04 -20.16
CA GLU A 25 11.38 -0.21 -20.13
C GLU A 25 12.04 0.90 -19.32
N SER A 26 11.59 2.14 -19.49
CA SER A 26 12.12 3.29 -18.75
C SER A 26 11.86 3.14 -17.24
N ILE A 27 10.69 2.64 -16.84
CA ILE A 27 10.36 2.29 -15.45
C ILE A 27 11.32 1.24 -14.90
N LEU A 28 11.52 0.12 -15.63
CA LEU A 28 12.41 -0.96 -15.20
C LEU A 28 13.86 -0.50 -15.07
N ARG A 29 14.31 0.41 -15.94
CA ARG A 29 15.66 1.00 -15.90
C ARG A 29 15.81 2.12 -14.88
N GLY A 30 14.74 2.59 -14.25
CA GLY A 30 14.75 3.78 -13.40
C GLY A 30 15.14 5.06 -14.16
N LYS A 31 14.82 5.15 -15.45
CA LYS A 31 15.09 6.33 -16.29
C LYS A 31 13.88 7.26 -16.32
N PRO A 32 14.09 8.58 -16.49
CA PRO A 32 13.01 9.52 -16.73
C PRO A 32 12.17 9.11 -17.94
N ILE A 33 10.85 9.16 -17.79
CA ILE A 33 9.89 8.87 -18.86
C ILE A 33 9.54 10.19 -19.55
N THR A 34 9.54 10.22 -20.89
CA THR A 34 9.07 11.40 -21.62
C THR A 34 7.56 11.56 -21.46
N LEU A 35 7.04 12.78 -21.63
CA LEU A 35 5.60 13.03 -21.53
C LEU A 35 4.80 12.12 -22.49
N THR A 36 5.27 11.95 -23.73
CA THR A 36 4.63 11.09 -24.73
C THR A 36 4.55 9.63 -24.27
N LEU A 37 5.65 9.07 -23.73
CA LEU A 37 5.66 7.70 -23.22
C LEU A 37 4.82 7.55 -21.94
N HIS A 38 4.76 8.59 -21.10
CA HIS A 38 3.91 8.58 -19.91
C HIS A 38 2.43 8.57 -20.28
N LEU A 39 2.02 9.42 -21.23
CA LEU A 39 0.63 9.50 -21.70
C LEU A 39 0.18 8.27 -22.48
N SER A 40 1.11 7.48 -23.01
CA SER A 40 0.78 6.22 -23.68
C SER A 40 0.68 5.03 -22.73
N LEU A 41 1.08 5.17 -21.45
CA LEU A 41 1.01 4.09 -20.48
C LEU A 41 -0.38 4.03 -19.85
N ASP A 42 -0.99 2.84 -19.88
CA ASP A 42 -2.24 2.57 -19.19
C ASP A 42 -2.21 1.25 -18.39
N ASP A 43 -3.32 0.94 -17.73
CA ASP A 43 -3.46 -0.28 -16.93
C ASP A 43 -3.32 -1.55 -17.78
N THR A 44 -3.66 -1.50 -19.08
CA THR A 44 -3.50 -2.62 -20.00
C THR A 44 -2.04 -2.94 -20.24
N ASP A 45 -1.17 -1.93 -20.36
CA ASP A 45 0.28 -2.14 -20.44
C ASP A 45 0.79 -2.85 -19.19
N VAL A 46 0.41 -2.37 -18.00
CA VAL A 46 0.82 -2.97 -16.73
C VAL A 46 0.33 -4.41 -16.64
N LEU A 47 -0.95 -4.65 -16.95
CA LEU A 47 -1.55 -5.99 -16.93
C LEU A 47 -0.89 -6.93 -17.94
N PHE A 48 -0.54 -6.43 -19.13
CA PHE A 48 0.14 -7.24 -20.13
C PHE A 48 1.53 -7.68 -19.66
N HIS A 49 2.32 -6.79 -19.07
CA HIS A 49 3.61 -7.14 -18.49
C HIS A 49 3.46 -8.17 -17.36
N ILE A 50 2.49 -8.00 -16.46
CA ILE A 50 2.21 -8.97 -15.39
C ILE A 50 1.82 -10.35 -15.98
N LYS A 51 1.02 -10.39 -17.05
CA LYS A 51 0.68 -11.64 -17.76
C LYS A 51 1.90 -12.35 -18.34
N GLN A 52 2.90 -11.61 -18.82
CA GLN A 52 4.15 -12.21 -19.29
C GLN A 52 4.99 -12.72 -18.13
N TRP A 53 5.10 -11.93 -17.06
CA TRP A 53 5.93 -12.24 -15.89
C TRP A 53 5.50 -13.45 -15.09
N GLN A 54 4.25 -13.91 -15.21
CA GLN A 54 3.82 -15.19 -14.60
C GLN A 54 4.63 -16.40 -15.11
N ASN A 55 5.27 -16.27 -16.29
CA ASN A 55 6.10 -17.31 -16.90
C ASN A 55 7.61 -17.05 -16.73
N SER A 56 8.00 -16.03 -15.95
CA SER A 56 9.40 -15.74 -15.65
C SER A 56 10.07 -16.93 -14.95
N SER A 57 11.34 -17.16 -15.25
CA SER A 57 12.18 -18.09 -14.49
C SER A 57 12.48 -17.61 -13.05
N ASP A 58 12.28 -16.33 -12.73
CA ASP A 58 12.32 -15.84 -11.35
C ASP A 58 11.06 -16.27 -10.58
N ARG A 59 11.24 -17.19 -9.62
CA ARG A 59 10.11 -17.81 -8.89
C ARG A 59 9.25 -16.80 -8.13
N ILE A 60 9.85 -15.74 -7.58
CA ILE A 60 9.12 -14.72 -6.81
C ILE A 60 8.29 -13.85 -7.77
N LEU A 61 8.89 -13.39 -8.87
CA LEU A 61 8.20 -12.59 -9.87
C LEU A 61 7.05 -13.38 -10.51
N ALA A 62 7.29 -14.65 -10.88
CA ALA A 62 6.28 -15.54 -11.44
C ALA A 62 5.12 -15.76 -10.46
N ASP A 63 5.41 -16.10 -9.20
CA ASP A 63 4.39 -16.34 -8.19
C ASP A 63 3.58 -15.07 -7.86
N LEU A 64 4.23 -13.92 -7.63
CA LEU A 64 3.53 -12.65 -7.37
C LEU A 64 2.65 -12.23 -8.54
N SER A 65 3.11 -12.44 -9.78
CA SER A 65 2.34 -12.14 -10.99
C SER A 65 1.13 -13.05 -11.11
N SER A 66 1.32 -14.35 -10.90
CA SER A 66 0.23 -15.33 -10.86
C SER A 66 -0.78 -15.03 -9.74
N ARG A 67 -0.33 -14.62 -8.54
CA ARG A 67 -1.21 -14.22 -7.44
C ARG A 67 -2.09 -13.04 -7.81
N PHE A 68 -1.50 -12.03 -8.44
CA PHE A 68 -2.21 -10.84 -8.88
C PHE A 68 -3.29 -11.18 -9.91
N LEU A 69 -2.93 -11.94 -10.95
CA LEU A 69 -3.84 -12.32 -12.04
C LEU A 69 -4.97 -13.26 -11.57
N ASN A 70 -4.68 -14.17 -10.65
CA ASN A 70 -5.63 -15.17 -10.15
C ASN A 70 -6.30 -14.76 -8.83
N ARG A 71 -6.15 -13.50 -8.40
CA ARG A 71 -6.73 -12.97 -7.16
C ARG A 71 -6.40 -13.80 -5.91
N ARG A 72 -5.19 -14.37 -5.84
CA ARG A 72 -4.67 -15.02 -4.62
C ARG A 72 -4.04 -13.96 -3.72
N LEU A 73 -4.90 -13.14 -3.12
CA LEU A 73 -4.49 -11.99 -2.31
C LEU A 73 -3.80 -12.41 -1.02
N PHE A 74 -2.95 -11.52 -0.50
CA PHE A 74 -2.38 -11.68 0.83
C PHE A 74 -3.48 -11.50 1.89
N LYS A 75 -3.31 -12.19 3.01
CA LYS A 75 -4.11 -11.98 4.21
C LYS A 75 -3.55 -10.79 4.97
N ALA A 76 -4.42 -10.01 5.61
CA ALA A 76 -4.04 -8.88 6.44
C ALA A 76 -4.47 -9.11 7.89
N PHE A 77 -3.60 -8.76 8.84
CA PHE A 77 -3.95 -8.59 10.25
C PHE A 77 -3.87 -7.11 10.60
N ASP A 78 -4.93 -6.59 11.22
CA ASP A 78 -4.93 -5.26 11.83
C ASP A 78 -4.18 -5.37 13.17
N LEU A 79 -3.06 -4.67 13.29
CA LEU A 79 -2.20 -4.67 14.48
C LEU A 79 -2.81 -3.75 15.55
N ASP A 80 -3.70 -4.32 16.36
CA ASP A 80 -4.37 -3.63 17.49
C ASP A 80 -3.51 -3.58 18.77
N MET A 81 -2.32 -4.19 18.74
CA MET A 81 -1.36 -4.18 19.83
C MET A 81 -0.67 -2.80 20.06
N PRO A 82 -0.14 -2.56 21.27
CA PRO A 82 0.65 -1.36 21.60
C PRO A 82 1.81 -1.10 20.63
N ALA A 83 2.13 0.18 20.39
CA ALA A 83 3.09 0.57 19.34
C ALA A 83 4.52 0.07 19.58
N ASP A 84 4.92 -0.08 20.84
CA ASP A 84 6.21 -0.63 21.27
C ASP A 84 6.33 -2.13 21.00
N ALA A 85 5.24 -2.90 21.10
CA ALA A 85 5.22 -4.33 20.78
C ALA A 85 5.25 -4.64 19.26
N ARG A 86 4.86 -3.68 18.40
CA ARG A 86 4.73 -3.90 16.95
C ARG A 86 6.04 -4.26 16.28
N GLY A 87 7.15 -3.62 16.68
CA GLY A 87 8.47 -3.87 16.07
C GLY A 87 8.93 -5.31 16.28
N ASP A 88 8.74 -5.84 17.49
CA ASP A 88 9.09 -7.21 17.84
C ASP A 88 8.17 -8.22 17.15
N PHE A 89 6.86 -7.90 17.04
CA PHE A 89 5.91 -8.72 16.31
C PHE A 89 6.28 -8.81 14.81
N VAL A 90 6.60 -7.68 14.17
CA VAL A 90 6.99 -7.64 12.75
C VAL A 90 8.29 -8.42 12.52
N SER A 91 9.27 -8.30 13.41
CA SER A 91 10.51 -9.06 13.35
C SER A 91 10.25 -10.57 13.38
N GLN A 92 9.41 -11.04 14.30
CA GLN A 92 9.02 -12.46 14.39
C GLN A 92 8.16 -12.88 13.18
N ALA A 93 7.30 -12.00 12.67
CA ALA A 93 6.51 -12.26 11.47
C ALA A 93 7.41 -12.48 10.23
N ARG A 94 8.54 -11.77 10.13
CA ARG A 94 9.56 -12.02 9.11
C ARG A 94 10.15 -13.42 9.24
N GLU A 95 10.50 -13.84 10.45
CA GLU A 95 11.03 -15.19 10.71
C GLU A 95 10.02 -16.28 10.33
N VAL A 96 8.76 -16.14 10.76
CA VAL A 96 7.68 -17.08 10.42
C VAL A 96 7.44 -17.15 8.91
N THR A 97 7.49 -16.02 8.21
CA THR A 97 7.35 -15.95 6.75
C THR A 97 8.52 -16.64 6.04
N GLY A 98 9.75 -16.36 6.49
CA GLY A 98 10.98 -16.97 5.97
C GLY A 98 11.02 -18.48 6.19
N ALA A 99 10.64 -18.95 7.39
CA ALA A 99 10.57 -20.38 7.72
C ALA A 99 9.54 -21.13 6.86
N ALA A 100 8.50 -20.45 6.37
CA ALA A 100 7.52 -21.00 5.43
C ALA A 100 7.99 -20.99 3.96
N GLY A 101 9.23 -20.54 3.67
CA GLY A 101 9.81 -20.52 2.33
C GLY A 101 9.45 -19.28 1.50
N PHE A 102 8.89 -18.24 2.13
CA PHE A 102 8.57 -16.98 1.48
C PHE A 102 9.60 -15.91 1.86
N ASP A 103 10.14 -15.19 0.87
CA ASP A 103 11.05 -14.07 1.12
C ASP A 103 10.29 -12.90 1.78
N PRO A 104 10.58 -12.55 3.04
CA PRO A 104 9.83 -11.52 3.76
C PRO A 104 9.88 -10.14 3.09
N ASP A 105 10.90 -9.83 2.28
CA ASP A 105 10.99 -8.55 1.59
C ASP A 105 9.95 -8.38 0.46
N TYR A 106 9.40 -9.49 -0.02
CA TYR A 106 8.38 -9.53 -1.08
C TYR A 106 7.05 -10.07 -0.63
N TYR A 107 7.02 -10.82 0.47
CA TYR A 107 5.82 -11.51 0.94
C TYR A 107 5.31 -10.98 2.28
N LEU A 108 6.05 -10.12 3.00
CA LEU A 108 5.57 -9.46 4.21
C LEU A 108 5.53 -7.94 3.98
N VAL A 109 4.37 -7.32 4.16
CA VAL A 109 4.22 -5.86 4.01
C VAL A 109 3.51 -5.27 5.20
N GLU A 110 4.14 -4.27 5.78
CA GLU A 110 3.49 -3.36 6.72
C GLU A 110 2.78 -2.26 5.93
N ASP A 111 1.51 -2.05 6.24
CA ASP A 111 0.69 -0.98 5.67
C ASP A 111 0.10 -0.14 6.80
N ALA A 112 0.52 1.11 6.89
CA ALA A 112 -0.04 2.08 7.83
C ALA A 112 -0.96 3.03 7.06
N MET A 113 -2.27 2.94 7.34
CA MET A 113 -3.30 3.78 6.74
C MET A 113 -3.19 5.27 7.13
N SER A 114 -2.18 5.69 7.90
CA SER A 114 -1.83 7.11 8.04
C SER A 114 -1.34 7.74 6.73
N SER A 115 -1.04 6.92 5.73
CA SER A 115 -0.55 7.34 4.40
C SER A 115 -1.63 7.38 3.32
N ALA A 116 -2.88 6.99 3.62
CA ALA A 116 -3.96 7.07 2.66
C ALA A 116 -4.28 8.54 2.37
N SER A 117 -4.40 8.89 1.10
CA SER A 117 -4.78 10.21 0.57
C SER A 117 -6.17 10.72 1.00
N ASN A 118 -6.83 10.03 1.92
CA ASN A 118 -8.13 10.37 2.47
C ASN A 118 -7.93 10.94 3.86
N TYR A 119 -7.72 12.25 3.93
CA TYR A 119 -7.60 12.96 5.20
C TYR A 119 -8.95 12.99 5.92
N PHE A 120 -8.94 12.65 7.21
CA PHE A 120 -10.04 13.01 8.08
C PHE A 120 -10.10 14.52 8.19
N TYR A 121 -11.32 15.09 8.13
CA TYR A 121 -11.50 16.50 8.40
C TYR A 121 -11.07 16.80 9.84
N THR A 122 -9.94 17.47 9.99
CA THR A 122 -9.37 17.82 11.30
C THR A 122 -9.25 19.33 11.33
N LYS A 123 -9.78 19.96 12.38
CA LYS A 123 -9.61 21.40 12.56
C LYS A 123 -8.14 21.69 12.92
N ASP A 124 -7.37 22.05 11.90
CA ASP A 124 -6.00 22.53 12.06
C ASP A 124 -5.92 23.99 11.62
N THR A 125 -5.88 24.90 12.60
CA THR A 125 -5.82 26.34 12.34
C THR A 125 -4.51 26.78 11.70
N SER A 126 -3.47 25.93 11.67
CA SER A 126 -2.23 26.21 10.92
C SER A 126 -2.39 26.01 9.41
N LYS A 127 -3.45 25.31 8.97
CA LYS A 127 -3.76 25.03 7.56
C LYS A 127 -5.16 25.56 7.19
N PRO A 128 -5.34 26.88 7.08
CA PRO A 128 -6.65 27.47 6.86
C PRO A 128 -7.34 27.04 5.55
N LYS A 129 -6.59 26.58 4.54
CA LYS A 129 -7.13 26.05 3.28
C LYS A 129 -7.83 24.70 3.42
N ASP A 130 -7.55 23.97 4.49
CA ASP A 130 -8.13 22.66 4.75
C ASP A 130 -9.43 22.77 5.56
N LEU A 131 -9.76 23.97 6.04
CA LEU A 131 -10.94 24.25 6.85
C LEU A 131 -12.17 24.52 5.98
N ILE A 132 -13.30 23.97 6.40
CA ILE A 132 -14.60 24.21 5.78
C ILE A 132 -15.32 25.24 6.64
N TYR A 133 -15.68 26.37 6.01
CA TYR A 133 -16.47 27.41 6.64
C TYR A 133 -17.91 27.37 6.13
N VAL A 134 -18.84 27.62 7.05
CA VAL A 134 -20.27 27.68 6.76
C VAL A 134 -20.85 28.98 7.32
N GLU A 135 -21.85 29.51 6.65
CA GLU A 135 -22.63 30.62 7.18
C GLU A 135 -23.56 30.09 8.29
N HIS A 136 -23.55 30.76 9.44
CA HIS A 136 -24.33 30.37 10.61
C HIS A 136 -25.03 31.58 11.23
N GLY A 137 -26.32 31.44 11.54
CA GLY A 137 -27.16 32.50 12.11
C GLY A 137 -28.22 33.01 11.14
N PHE A 138 -29.35 33.47 11.66
CA PHE A 138 -30.52 33.87 10.86
C PHE A 138 -30.57 35.39 10.58
N SER A 139 -30.62 36.20 11.65
CA SER A 139 -30.72 37.67 11.52
C SER A 139 -29.37 38.38 11.39
N ARG A 140 -28.27 37.70 11.73
CA ARG A 140 -26.89 38.17 11.63
C ARG A 140 -26.00 36.98 11.24
N PRO A 141 -25.94 36.63 9.96
CA PRO A 141 -25.11 35.53 9.49
C PRO A 141 -23.62 35.82 9.74
N GLU A 142 -22.90 34.83 10.26
CA GLU A 142 -21.45 34.85 10.45
C GLU A 142 -20.82 33.60 9.82
N MET A 143 -19.59 33.74 9.31
CA MET A 143 -18.81 32.60 8.84
C MET A 143 -18.18 31.89 10.04
N LYS A 144 -18.50 30.61 10.22
CA LYS A 144 -17.91 29.76 11.27
C LYS A 144 -17.32 28.50 10.68
N GLU A 145 -16.27 28.00 11.32
CA GLU A 145 -15.71 26.71 10.94
C GLU A 145 -16.73 25.61 11.27
N ILE A 146 -16.92 24.65 10.36
CA ILE A 146 -18.05 23.71 10.41
C ILE A 146 -18.11 22.87 11.70
N SER A 147 -16.96 22.53 12.29
CA SER A 147 -16.91 21.78 13.55
C SER A 147 -17.29 22.64 14.77
N GLU A 148 -17.33 23.97 14.66
CA GLU A 148 -17.87 24.83 15.73
C GLU A 148 -19.39 24.68 15.86
N VAL A 149 -20.06 24.42 14.74
CA VAL A 149 -21.54 24.41 14.68
C VAL A 149 -22.14 23.01 14.53
N SER A 150 -21.36 22.00 14.16
CA SER A 150 -21.83 20.62 13.98
C SER A 150 -21.18 19.63 14.95
N ALA A 151 -21.99 19.06 15.86
CA ALA A 151 -21.54 18.00 16.76
C ALA A 151 -21.14 16.72 16.03
N ALA A 152 -21.83 16.39 14.92
CA ALA A 152 -21.50 15.25 14.09
C ALA A 152 -20.10 15.41 13.47
N VAL A 153 -19.78 16.60 12.96
CA VAL A 153 -18.44 16.86 12.39
C VAL A 153 -17.36 16.79 13.45
N ARG A 154 -17.59 17.34 14.66
CA ARG A 154 -16.65 17.18 15.79
C ARG A 154 -16.36 15.72 16.12
N GLY A 155 -17.38 14.87 16.12
CA GLY A 155 -17.22 13.43 16.38
C GLY A 155 -16.38 12.70 15.33
N LEU A 156 -16.32 13.21 14.10
CA LEU A 156 -15.57 12.61 12.98
C LEU A 156 -14.11 13.08 12.88
N GLN A 157 -13.68 14.03 13.73
CA GLN A 157 -12.32 14.57 13.69
C GLN A 157 -11.26 13.63 14.30
N GLN A 158 -11.68 12.57 15.01
CA GLN A 158 -10.75 11.57 15.50
C GLN A 158 -10.27 10.70 14.34
N GLY A 159 -9.03 10.92 13.94
CA GLY A 159 -8.35 10.06 12.98
C GLY A 159 -8.20 8.65 13.54
N TYR A 160 -8.60 7.64 12.77
CA TYR A 160 -8.27 6.26 13.06
C TYR A 160 -7.11 5.83 12.16
N SER A 161 -6.03 5.33 12.76
CA SER A 161 -4.91 4.76 12.03
C SER A 161 -4.95 3.25 12.16
N ILE A 162 -5.15 2.57 11.05
CA ILE A 162 -5.01 1.11 10.97
C ILE A 162 -3.59 0.82 10.56
N HIS A 163 -2.88 0.07 11.39
CA HIS A 163 -1.63 -0.57 11.02
C HIS A 163 -1.95 -2.01 10.65
N ARG A 164 -1.50 -2.45 9.48
CA ARG A 164 -1.71 -3.81 8.99
C ARG A 164 -0.39 -4.48 8.71
N VAL A 165 -0.35 -5.78 8.94
CA VAL A 165 0.64 -6.64 8.29
C VAL A 165 -0.05 -7.53 7.27
N CYS A 166 0.48 -7.56 6.06
CA CYS A 166 0.00 -8.34 4.93
C CYS A 166 0.98 -9.47 4.64
N PHE A 167 0.50 -10.72 4.53
CA PHE A 167 1.31 -11.91 4.33
C PHE A 167 0.60 -12.98 3.47
N PRO A 168 1.29 -13.99 2.94
CA PRO A 168 0.67 -15.01 2.11
C PRO A 168 -0.30 -15.85 2.95
N ILE A 169 -1.46 -16.22 2.40
CA ILE A 169 -2.47 -16.99 3.14
C ILE A 169 -1.93 -18.31 3.69
N GLU A 170 -0.92 -18.87 3.03
CA GLU A 170 -0.19 -20.08 3.42
C GLU A 170 0.48 -19.97 4.80
N VAL A 171 0.82 -18.75 5.23
CA VAL A 171 1.51 -18.48 6.51
C VAL A 171 0.52 -18.19 7.66
N THR A 172 -0.79 -18.22 7.38
CA THR A 172 -1.85 -17.83 8.35
C THR A 172 -1.74 -18.53 9.70
N SER A 173 -1.49 -19.84 9.73
CA SER A 173 -1.44 -20.59 10.99
C SER A 173 -0.30 -20.12 11.89
N GLY A 174 0.89 -19.91 11.33
CA GLY A 174 2.05 -19.39 12.06
C GLY A 174 1.84 -17.95 12.52
N MET A 175 1.27 -17.11 11.65
CA MET A 175 0.94 -15.72 12.01
C MET A 175 -0.09 -15.63 13.13
N THR A 176 -1.11 -16.50 13.11
CA THR A 176 -2.16 -16.50 14.13
C THR A 176 -1.61 -16.92 15.49
N GLU A 177 -0.73 -17.92 15.51
CA GLU A 177 -0.07 -18.36 16.74
C GLU A 177 0.86 -17.29 17.29
N LEU A 178 1.62 -16.62 16.42
CA LEU A 178 2.45 -15.48 16.81
C LEU A 178 1.60 -14.34 17.40
N TYR A 179 0.49 -14.00 16.73
CA TYR A 179 -0.39 -12.90 17.16
C TYR A 179 -1.02 -13.14 18.54
N ARG A 180 -1.38 -14.38 18.88
CA ARG A 180 -1.97 -14.71 20.18
C ARG A 180 -0.98 -14.64 21.35
N ARG A 181 0.32 -14.65 21.07
CA ARG A 181 1.39 -14.58 22.08
C ARG A 181 1.85 -13.14 22.33
N ALA A 182 1.53 -12.24 21.41
CA ALA A 182 1.89 -10.82 21.45
C ALA A 182 0.97 -10.02 22.38
#